data_AF-A0A4Q0A002-F1
#
_entry.id   AF-A0A4Q0A002-F1
#
_cell.length_a   1.000
_cell.length_b   1.000
_cell.length_c   1.000
_cell.angle_alpha   90.00
_cell.angle_beta   90.00
_cell.angle_gamma   90.00
#
_symmetry.space_group_name_H-M   'P 1'
#
loop_
_entity.id
_entity.type
_entity.pdbx_description
1 polymer ?
#
loop_
_entity_poly.entity_id
_entity_poly.type
_entity_poly.pdbx_seq_one_letter_code
_entity_poly.pdbx_strand_id
1 'polypeptide(L)'
;MKYLDIADFNIINPVLSFETSGENRVNGRLEAYSCKFAGADKKLYKFFENKFQEDLLEASSLSPEQSLSHMTSPFGPLTETSSRKVLFYLIATLNASFPDYDFRFITKEQFTHEPDAMSVINSINSTLFTAGNTTAIQRYRLWEVVDKVIDLQECSVYSYQPEGDSDPFAENGSIWSFHYFFFNRHLKRVVYFS
;
A
#
# COMPACT_ATOMS: atom_id res chain seq x y z
N MET A 1 -7.03 0.90 10.06
CA MET A 1 -6.37 -0.41 10.28
C MET A 1 -5.72 -0.43 11.66
N LYS A 2 -5.46 -1.59 12.30
CA LYS A 2 -4.74 -1.60 13.59
C LYS A 2 -3.24 -1.84 13.40
N TYR A 3 -2.42 -0.86 13.78
CA TYR A 3 -0.95 -0.95 13.80
C TYR A 3 -0.46 -2.13 14.65
N LEU A 4 0.58 -2.80 14.16
CA LEU A 4 1.28 -3.90 14.82
C LEU A 4 2.71 -3.44 15.10
N ASP A 5 3.06 -3.35 16.39
CA ASP A 5 4.42 -3.03 16.81
C ASP A 5 5.32 -4.25 16.61
N ILE A 6 6.19 -4.17 15.60
CA ILE A 6 7.16 -5.21 15.25
C ILE A 6 8.54 -4.72 15.66
N ALA A 7 9.11 -5.34 16.71
CA ALA A 7 10.40 -4.94 17.25
C ALA A 7 11.52 -4.89 16.19
N ASP A 8 11.54 -5.86 15.27
CA ASP A 8 12.54 -5.90 14.20
C ASP A 8 12.36 -4.72 13.21
N PHE A 9 11.13 -4.26 12.94
CA PHE A 9 10.90 -3.06 12.12
C PHE A 9 11.40 -1.79 12.80
N ASN A 10 11.27 -1.68 14.13
CA ASN A 10 11.81 -0.55 14.89
C ASN A 10 13.34 -0.44 14.80
N ILE A 11 14.02 -1.56 14.56
CA ILE A 11 15.47 -1.62 14.34
C ILE A 11 15.84 -1.28 12.89
N ILE A 12 15.02 -1.70 11.92
CA ILE A 12 15.27 -1.51 10.48
C ILE A 12 14.93 -0.08 10.01
N ASN A 13 13.81 0.48 10.48
CA ASN A 13 13.29 1.77 10.01
C ASN A 13 14.31 2.93 10.11
N PRO A 14 15.11 3.07 11.17
CA PRO A 14 16.16 4.09 11.23
C PRO A 14 17.22 3.97 10.13
N VAL A 15 17.46 2.75 9.62
CA VAL A 15 18.46 2.49 8.58
C VAL A 15 17.88 2.68 7.18
N LEU A 16 16.55 2.60 7.03
CA LEU A 16 15.85 2.90 5.77
C LEU A 16 15.75 4.40 5.49
N SER A 17 15.98 5.26 6.50
CA SER A 17 16.04 6.71 6.35
C SER A 17 17.49 7.20 6.45
N PHE A 18 18.07 7.67 5.35
CA PHE A 18 19.50 7.98 5.27
C PHE A 18 19.81 9.07 4.24
N GLU A 19 20.97 9.68 4.36
CA GLU A 19 21.50 10.62 3.37
C GLU A 19 22.32 9.86 2.32
N THR A 20 22.10 10.20 1.06
CA THR A 20 22.88 9.70 -0.07
C THR A 20 24.17 10.51 -0.21
N SER A 21 25.16 9.99 -0.94
CA SER A 21 26.44 10.67 -1.17
C SER A 21 26.33 12.02 -1.92
N GLY A 22 25.16 12.35 -2.48
CA GLY A 22 24.92 13.54 -3.30
C GLY A 22 23.95 14.55 -2.69
N GLU A 23 23.93 14.69 -1.36
CA GLU A 23 23.08 15.62 -0.59
C GLU A 23 21.56 15.35 -0.68
N ASN A 24 21.12 14.31 -1.40
CA ASN A 24 19.73 13.87 -1.36
C ASN A 24 19.46 13.01 -0.11
N ARG A 25 18.24 13.06 0.41
CA ARG A 25 17.79 12.23 1.53
C ARG A 25 16.76 11.22 1.06
N VAL A 26 16.92 9.96 1.48
CA VAL A 26 15.92 8.92 1.33
C VAL A 26 15.21 8.74 2.66
N ASN A 27 13.89 8.74 2.65
CA ASN A 27 13.07 8.40 3.80
C ASN A 27 12.33 7.11 3.46
N GLY A 28 12.61 6.05 4.20
CA GLY A 28 11.95 4.76 4.03
C GLY A 28 11.38 4.26 5.34
N ARG A 29 10.24 3.58 5.28
CA ARG A 29 9.53 3.08 6.46
C ARG A 29 8.78 1.77 6.15
N LEU A 30 8.89 0.84 7.08
CA LEU A 30 8.13 -0.40 7.17
C LEU A 30 7.14 -0.34 8.32
N GLU A 31 5.90 -0.69 8.00
CA GLU A 31 4.82 -0.71 8.98
C GLU A 31 3.96 -1.96 8.77
N ALA A 32 3.56 -2.59 9.86
CA ALA A 32 2.66 -3.74 9.82
C ALA A 32 1.30 -3.38 10.40
N TYR A 33 0.25 -3.85 9.76
CA TYR A 33 -1.13 -3.59 10.14
C TYR A 33 -1.96 -4.86 10.08
N SER A 34 -2.82 -5.07 11.08
CA SER A 34 -3.89 -6.07 10.97
C SER A 34 -5.12 -5.46 10.31
N CYS A 35 -5.83 -6.26 9.51
CA CYS A 35 -7.09 -5.89 8.85
C CYS A 35 -8.29 -5.76 9.82
N LYS A 36 -8.03 -5.56 11.11
CA LYS A 36 -9.05 -5.26 12.12
C LYS A 36 -9.40 -3.78 12.01
N PHE A 37 -10.70 -3.49 11.98
CA PHE A 37 -11.19 -2.13 12.03
C PHE A 37 -10.79 -1.49 13.36
N ALA A 38 -10.16 -0.32 13.30
CA ALA A 38 -9.73 0.49 14.42
C ALA A 38 -10.18 1.95 14.23
N GLY A 39 -10.46 2.65 15.34
CA GLY A 39 -10.84 4.07 15.31
C GLY A 39 -11.99 4.38 14.36
N ALA A 40 -11.72 5.24 13.36
CA ALA A 40 -12.70 5.71 12.38
C ALA A 40 -13.01 4.72 11.23
N ASP A 41 -12.31 3.58 11.15
CA ASP A 41 -12.44 2.59 10.06
C ASP A 41 -13.89 2.15 9.83
N LYS A 42 -14.70 1.98 10.88
CA LYS A 42 -16.11 1.59 10.74
C LYS A 42 -16.94 2.64 9.99
N LYS A 43 -16.67 3.93 10.23
CA LYS A 43 -17.35 5.03 9.54
C LYS A 43 -16.84 5.13 8.10
N LEU A 44 -15.53 4.99 7.91
CA LEU A 44 -14.91 4.95 6.59
C LEU A 44 -15.45 3.81 5.71
N TYR A 45 -15.53 2.60 6.24
CA TYR A 45 -16.03 1.45 5.49
C TYR A 45 -17.48 1.66 5.04
N LYS A 46 -18.33 2.22 5.90
CA LYS A 46 -19.71 2.58 5.53
C LYS A 46 -19.77 3.64 4.43
N PHE A 47 -18.93 4.66 4.49
CA PHE A 47 -18.82 5.67 3.43
C PHE A 47 -18.46 5.00 2.10
N PHE A 48 -17.50 4.08 2.13
CA PHE A 48 -17.02 3.39 0.94
C PHE A 48 -18.09 2.49 0.29
N GLU A 49 -18.83 1.72 1.09
CA GLU A 49 -19.92 0.89 0.57
C GLU A 49 -21.08 1.75 0.03
N ASN A 50 -21.38 2.91 0.63
CA ASN A 50 -22.38 3.84 0.08
C ASN A 50 -21.94 4.39 -1.28
N LYS A 51 -20.69 4.87 -1.38
CA LYS A 51 -20.12 5.38 -2.64
C LYS A 51 -20.16 4.30 -3.73
N PHE A 52 -19.76 3.08 -3.40
CA PHE A 52 -19.84 1.96 -4.34
C PHE A 52 -21.27 1.68 -4.82
N GLN A 53 -22.26 1.83 -3.93
CA GLN A 53 -23.67 1.66 -4.30
C GLN A 53 -24.15 2.76 -5.27
N GLU A 54 -23.67 4.00 -5.09
CA GLU A 54 -23.92 5.11 -6.03
C GLU A 54 -23.27 4.82 -7.39
N ASP A 55 -22.00 4.44 -7.40
CA ASP A 55 -21.25 4.05 -8.60
C ASP A 55 -21.93 2.91 -9.38
N LEU A 56 -22.50 1.93 -8.67
CA LEU A 56 -23.27 0.83 -9.28
C LEU A 56 -24.57 1.32 -9.96
N LEU A 57 -25.28 2.27 -9.35
CA LEU A 57 -26.49 2.83 -9.92
C LEU A 57 -26.18 3.64 -11.18
N GLU A 58 -25.10 4.41 -11.16
CA GLU A 58 -24.60 5.13 -12.34
C GLU A 58 -24.19 4.15 -13.45
N ALA A 59 -23.45 3.10 -13.10
CA ALA A 59 -23.03 2.06 -14.05
C ALA A 59 -24.21 1.26 -14.65
N SER A 60 -25.37 1.24 -13.99
CA SER A 60 -26.60 0.60 -14.51
C SER A 60 -27.23 1.37 -15.68
N SER A 61 -26.87 2.65 -15.85
CA SER A 61 -27.27 3.48 -16.98
C SER A 61 -26.32 3.39 -18.18
N LEU A 62 -25.19 2.70 -18.02
CA LEU A 62 -24.16 2.53 -19.05
C LEU A 62 -24.41 1.29 -19.91
N SER A 63 -23.70 1.22 -21.04
CA SER A 63 -23.66 0.00 -21.86
C SER A 63 -23.00 -1.17 -21.10
N PRO A 64 -23.31 -2.43 -21.45
CA PRO A 64 -22.74 -3.61 -20.77
C PRO A 64 -21.20 -3.62 -20.71
N GLU A 65 -20.54 -3.15 -21.77
CA GLU A 65 -19.07 -3.07 -21.86
C GLU A 65 -18.48 -2.03 -20.89
N GLN A 66 -19.11 -0.86 -20.82
CA GLN A 66 -18.71 0.21 -19.90
C GLN A 66 -18.98 -0.15 -18.44
N SER A 67 -20.08 -0.87 -18.17
CA SER A 67 -20.38 -1.37 -16.83
C SER A 67 -19.32 -2.37 -16.35
N LEU A 68 -18.87 -3.28 -17.24
CA LEU A 68 -17.85 -4.27 -16.91
C LEU A 68 -16.48 -3.63 -16.62
N SER A 69 -16.06 -2.64 -17.42
CA SER A 69 -14.82 -1.90 -17.15
C SER A 69 -14.93 -1.11 -15.83
N HIS A 70 -16.10 -0.53 -15.54
CA HIS A 70 -16.36 0.16 -14.27
C HIS A 70 -16.31 -0.78 -13.05
N MET A 71 -16.49 -2.09 -13.22
CA MET A 71 -16.42 -3.06 -12.14
C MET A 71 -15.07 -3.77 -12.02
N THR A 72 -14.23 -3.68 -13.04
CA THR A 72 -12.90 -4.30 -13.03
C THR A 72 -11.94 -3.47 -12.17
N SER A 73 -11.12 -4.13 -11.36
CA SER A 73 -10.10 -3.47 -10.53
C SER A 73 -8.86 -4.35 -10.37
N PRO A 74 -7.73 -3.79 -9.92
CA PRO A 74 -6.53 -4.56 -9.57
C PRO A 74 -6.78 -5.63 -8.50
N PHE A 75 -7.86 -5.49 -7.72
CA PHE A 75 -8.21 -6.39 -6.62
C PHE A 75 -9.17 -7.52 -7.03
N GLY A 76 -9.57 -7.56 -8.31
CA GLY A 76 -10.68 -8.37 -8.82
C GLY A 76 -11.95 -7.53 -9.04
N PRO A 77 -13.08 -8.16 -9.42
CA PRO A 77 -14.34 -7.44 -9.64
C PRO A 77 -14.83 -6.77 -8.35
N LEU A 78 -15.16 -5.48 -8.39
CA LEU A 78 -15.68 -4.76 -7.22
C LEU A 78 -17.10 -5.18 -6.82
N THR A 79 -17.80 -5.92 -7.67
CA THR A 79 -19.03 -6.62 -7.29
C THR A 79 -18.77 -7.62 -6.15
N GLU A 80 -17.57 -8.17 -6.06
CA GLU A 80 -17.16 -9.04 -4.95
C GLU A 80 -16.77 -8.26 -3.70
N THR A 81 -17.33 -8.67 -2.56
CA THR A 81 -17.02 -8.05 -1.27
C THR A 81 -15.54 -8.22 -0.87
N SER A 82 -14.91 -9.31 -1.31
CA SER A 82 -13.47 -9.55 -1.10
C SER A 82 -12.61 -8.45 -1.75
N SER A 83 -12.86 -8.14 -3.02
CA SER A 83 -12.11 -7.12 -3.77
C SER A 83 -12.30 -5.73 -3.16
N ARG A 84 -13.54 -5.37 -2.81
CA ARG A 84 -13.83 -4.09 -2.12
C ARG A 84 -13.14 -3.97 -0.78
N LYS A 85 -13.06 -5.07 -0.03
CA LYS A 85 -12.32 -5.10 1.23
C LYS A 85 -10.82 -4.88 1.05
N VAL A 86 -10.21 -5.42 -0.01
CA VAL A 86 -8.79 -5.15 -0.29
C VAL A 86 -8.57 -3.66 -0.53
N LEU A 87 -9.34 -3.04 -1.44
CA LEU A 87 -9.27 -1.59 -1.69
C LEU A 87 -9.43 -0.78 -0.40
N PHE A 88 -10.44 -1.12 0.41
CA PHE A 88 -10.63 -0.49 1.72
C PHE A 88 -9.41 -0.69 2.64
N TYR A 89 -8.84 -1.90 2.72
CA TYR A 89 -7.68 -2.17 3.58
C TYR A 89 -6.46 -1.34 3.16
N LEU A 90 -6.22 -1.14 1.87
CA LEU A 90 -5.11 -0.32 1.39
C LEU A 90 -5.33 1.17 1.75
N ILE A 91 -6.51 1.71 1.47
CA ILE A 91 -6.87 3.10 1.82
C ILE A 91 -6.83 3.33 3.34
N ALA A 92 -7.36 2.39 4.12
CA ALA A 92 -7.34 2.46 5.57
C ALA A 92 -5.93 2.25 6.16
N THR A 93 -5.00 1.66 5.40
CA THR A 93 -3.57 1.59 5.75
C THR A 93 -2.92 2.95 5.52
N LEU A 94 -3.17 3.61 4.38
CA LEU A 94 -2.70 4.98 4.11
C LEU A 94 -3.18 5.97 5.19
N ASN A 95 -4.49 5.99 5.51
CA ASN A 95 -5.02 6.86 6.57
C ASN A 95 -4.42 6.56 7.96
N ALA A 96 -4.02 5.31 8.23
CA ALA A 96 -3.41 4.96 9.51
C ALA A 96 -1.92 5.37 9.58
N SER A 97 -1.22 5.22 8.44
CA SER A 97 0.19 5.58 8.26
C SER A 97 0.41 7.10 8.23
N PHE A 98 -0.59 7.85 7.77
CA PHE A 98 -0.54 9.30 7.61
C PHE A 98 -1.86 9.93 8.10
N PRO A 99 -2.02 10.08 9.42
CA PRO A 99 -3.28 10.50 10.04
C PRO A 99 -3.66 11.96 9.73
N ASP A 100 -2.71 12.77 9.26
CA ASP A 100 -2.93 14.17 8.89
C ASP A 100 -3.54 14.32 7.48
N TYR A 101 -3.64 13.24 6.72
CA TYR A 101 -4.15 13.23 5.35
C TYR A 101 -5.45 12.42 5.24
N ASP A 102 -6.27 12.80 4.26
CA ASP A 102 -7.56 12.19 4.01
C ASP A 102 -7.57 11.44 2.67
N PHE A 103 -7.43 10.12 2.73
CA PHE A 103 -7.36 9.27 1.54
C PHE A 103 -8.71 8.71 1.09
N ARG A 104 -9.82 9.19 1.66
CA ARG A 104 -11.15 8.61 1.43
C ARG A 104 -11.64 8.70 -0.01
N PHE A 105 -11.04 9.59 -0.81
CA PHE A 105 -11.40 9.82 -2.20
C PHE A 105 -10.51 9.06 -3.20
N ILE A 106 -9.46 8.36 -2.73
CA ILE A 106 -8.65 7.50 -3.59
C ILE A 106 -9.55 6.46 -4.26
N THR A 107 -9.34 6.26 -5.55
CA THR A 107 -10.07 5.29 -6.36
C THR A 107 -9.18 4.10 -6.74
N LYS A 108 -9.80 3.07 -7.33
CA LYS A 108 -9.12 1.83 -7.73
C LYS A 108 -8.07 2.05 -8.83
N GLU A 109 -8.21 3.12 -9.63
CA GLU A 109 -7.32 3.47 -10.74
C GLU A 109 -5.94 3.89 -10.26
N GLN A 110 -5.83 4.38 -9.03
CA GLN A 110 -4.56 4.78 -8.40
C GLN A 110 -3.80 3.60 -7.79
N PHE A 111 -4.27 2.37 -8.00
CA PHE A 111 -3.59 1.17 -7.54
C PHE A 111 -3.26 0.26 -8.71
N THR A 112 -2.15 -0.47 -8.58
CA THR A 112 -1.77 -1.55 -9.49
C THR A 112 -1.56 -2.83 -8.69
N HIS A 113 -1.95 -3.97 -9.27
CA HIS A 113 -1.62 -5.28 -8.73
C HIS A 113 -0.32 -5.73 -9.36
N GLU A 114 0.68 -5.93 -8.52
CA GLU A 114 2.01 -6.36 -8.94
C GLU A 114 1.98 -7.86 -9.27
N PRO A 115 2.79 -8.31 -10.26
CA PRO A 115 2.73 -9.69 -10.73
C PRO A 115 3.07 -10.70 -9.64
N ASP A 116 4.08 -10.38 -8.81
CA ASP A 116 4.55 -11.22 -7.72
C ASP A 116 5.42 -10.41 -6.74
N ALA A 117 5.59 -10.93 -5.53
CA ALA A 117 6.39 -10.29 -4.49
C ALA A 117 7.89 -10.20 -4.84
N MET A 118 8.43 -11.17 -5.58
CA MET A 118 9.85 -11.20 -5.93
C MET A 118 10.23 -10.08 -6.90
N SER A 119 9.37 -9.77 -7.86
CA SER A 119 9.52 -8.64 -8.78
C SER A 119 9.59 -7.31 -8.00
N VAL A 120 8.72 -7.13 -7.02
CA VAL A 120 8.71 -5.94 -6.15
C VAL A 120 9.95 -5.88 -5.26
N ILE A 121 10.36 -7.00 -4.68
CA ILE A 121 11.61 -7.11 -3.90
C ILE A 121 12.82 -6.70 -4.73
N ASN A 122 12.90 -7.16 -5.98
CA ASN A 122 13.98 -6.81 -6.89
C ASN A 122 13.99 -5.32 -7.26
N SER A 123 12.81 -4.74 -7.46
CA SER A 123 12.64 -3.29 -7.67
C SER A 123 13.18 -2.49 -6.48
N ILE A 124 12.72 -2.81 -5.27
CA ILE A 124 13.16 -2.15 -4.03
C ILE A 124 14.66 -2.33 -3.80
N ASN A 125 15.19 -3.54 -4.02
CA ASN A 125 16.63 -3.82 -3.91
C ASN A 125 17.45 -2.94 -4.86
N SER A 126 17.00 -2.79 -6.10
CA SER A 126 17.66 -1.97 -7.11
C SER A 126 17.64 -0.49 -6.73
N THR A 127 16.50 -0.01 -6.19
CA THR A 127 16.35 1.36 -5.69
C THR A 127 17.27 1.62 -4.50
N LEU A 128 17.26 0.76 -3.49
CA LEU A 128 18.12 0.91 -2.30
C LEU A 128 19.61 0.79 -2.65
N PHE A 129 19.98 -0.10 -3.57
CA PHE A 129 21.36 -0.22 -4.04
C PHE A 129 21.81 1.05 -4.75
N THR A 130 21.00 1.57 -5.68
CA THR A 130 21.28 2.82 -6.41
C THR A 130 21.40 4.02 -5.47
N ALA A 131 20.56 4.06 -4.43
CA ALA A 131 20.62 5.09 -3.40
C ALA A 131 21.82 4.93 -2.45
N GLY A 132 22.52 3.80 -2.47
CA GLY A 132 23.72 3.54 -1.65
C GLY A 132 23.45 2.86 -0.30
N ASN A 133 22.27 2.28 -0.08
CA ASN A 133 21.91 1.59 1.16
C ASN A 133 21.70 0.08 0.97
N THR A 134 22.79 -0.66 0.95
CA THR A 134 22.77 -2.12 1.01
C THR A 134 22.68 -2.66 2.44
N THR A 135 22.86 -1.79 3.44
CA THR A 135 22.95 -2.17 4.86
C THR A 135 21.64 -2.78 5.36
N ALA A 136 20.49 -2.18 5.01
CA ALA A 136 19.18 -2.72 5.39
C ALA A 136 19.00 -4.17 4.90
N ILE A 137 19.41 -4.45 3.66
CA ILE A 137 19.29 -5.77 3.04
C ILE A 137 20.30 -6.76 3.65
N GLN A 138 21.58 -6.41 3.65
CA GLN A 138 22.67 -7.35 3.96
C GLN A 138 22.86 -7.55 5.46
N ARG A 139 22.87 -6.47 6.24
CA ARG A 139 23.18 -6.52 7.67
C ARG A 139 21.95 -6.77 8.52
N TYR A 140 20.85 -6.11 8.19
CA TYR A 140 19.60 -6.22 8.94
C TYR A 140 18.65 -7.30 8.39
N ARG A 141 19.07 -8.01 7.33
CA ARG A 141 18.33 -9.14 6.73
C ARG A 141 16.88 -8.76 6.45
N LEU A 142 16.68 -7.56 5.88
CA LEU A 142 15.38 -6.93 5.64
C LEU A 142 14.29 -7.91 5.19
N TRP A 143 14.56 -8.67 4.12
CA TRP A 143 13.54 -9.54 3.53
C TRP A 143 13.20 -10.75 4.39
N GLU A 144 14.12 -11.26 5.20
CA GLU A 144 13.81 -12.35 6.14
C GLU A 144 12.92 -11.88 7.28
N VAL A 145 13.13 -10.63 7.73
CA VAL A 145 12.28 -10.01 8.74
C VAL A 145 10.88 -9.77 8.18
N VAL A 146 10.79 -9.21 6.97
CA VAL A 146 9.49 -8.99 6.30
C VAL A 146 8.77 -10.32 6.08
N ASP A 147 9.47 -11.34 5.57
CA ASP A 147 8.91 -12.67 5.32
C ASP A 147 8.37 -13.31 6.61
N LYS A 148 9.13 -13.27 7.70
CA LYS A 148 8.66 -13.73 9.01
C LYS A 148 7.40 -13.01 9.50
N VAL A 149 7.19 -11.76 9.12
CA VAL A 149 6.03 -10.95 9.52
C VAL A 149 4.82 -11.21 8.63
N ILE A 150 4.99 -11.44 7.32
CA ILE A 150 3.87 -11.42 6.38
C ILE A 150 3.72 -12.66 5.50
N ASP A 151 4.71 -13.57 5.51
CA ASP A 151 4.82 -14.70 4.59
C ASP A 151 4.69 -14.22 3.14
N LEU A 152 5.82 -13.81 2.55
CA LEU A 152 5.87 -13.14 1.26
C LEU A 152 5.37 -14.02 0.11
N GLN A 153 5.49 -15.35 0.25
CA GLN A 153 5.02 -16.30 -0.76
C GLN A 153 3.49 -16.30 -0.88
N GLU A 154 2.78 -16.04 0.21
CA GLU A 154 1.31 -16.02 0.29
C GLU A 154 0.74 -14.59 0.16
N CYS A 155 1.54 -13.63 -0.27
CA CYS A 155 1.13 -12.24 -0.44
C CYS A 155 0.63 -11.93 -1.86
N SER A 156 -0.48 -11.21 -1.94
CA SER A 156 -0.77 -10.36 -3.09
C SER A 156 -0.12 -8.99 -2.85
N VAL A 157 0.55 -8.44 -3.85
CA VAL A 157 1.26 -7.17 -3.72
C VAL A 157 0.60 -6.11 -4.57
N TYR A 158 0.45 -4.92 -4.00
CA TYR A 158 -0.17 -3.78 -4.67
C TYR A 158 0.74 -2.56 -4.56
N SER A 159 0.75 -1.71 -5.57
CA SER A 159 1.37 -0.39 -5.51
C SER A 159 0.32 0.71 -5.53
N TYR A 160 0.55 1.79 -4.79
CA TYR A 160 -0.21 3.03 -4.88
C TYR A 160 0.55 4.06 -5.73
N GLN A 161 -0.15 4.64 -6.69
CA GLN A 161 0.35 5.63 -7.65
C GLN A 161 -0.52 6.88 -7.53
N PRO A 162 -0.08 7.89 -6.77
CA PRO A 162 -0.84 9.13 -6.62
C PRO A 162 -0.94 9.91 -7.93
N GLU A 163 -2.06 10.62 -8.12
CA GLU A 163 -2.30 11.45 -9.30
C GLU A 163 -1.85 12.90 -9.08
N GLY A 164 -0.93 13.38 -9.92
CA GLY A 164 -0.48 14.78 -9.94
C GLY A 164 0.16 15.22 -8.62
N ASP A 165 -0.13 16.45 -8.19
CA ASP A 165 0.37 17.03 -6.93
C ASP A 165 -0.43 16.56 -5.69
N SER A 166 -1.33 15.59 -5.87
CA SER A 166 -2.15 15.04 -4.78
C SER A 166 -1.38 14.05 -3.92
N ASP A 167 -0.13 13.74 -4.29
CA ASP A 167 0.75 12.88 -3.52
C ASP A 167 1.14 13.58 -2.21
N PRO A 168 0.60 13.17 -1.05
CA PRO A 168 1.04 13.74 0.22
C PRO A 168 2.46 13.31 0.59
N PHE A 169 3.02 12.35 -0.13
CA PHE A 169 4.36 11.79 0.06
C PHE A 169 5.41 12.52 -0.79
N ALA A 170 4.99 13.24 -1.84
CA ALA A 170 5.86 14.10 -2.61
C ALA A 170 6.04 15.44 -1.89
N GLU A 171 6.96 15.49 -0.92
CA GLU A 171 7.50 16.80 -0.51
C GLU A 171 8.06 17.48 -1.77
N ASN A 172 7.85 18.79 -1.91
CA ASN A 172 8.36 19.60 -3.03
C ASN A 172 9.83 19.25 -3.32
N GLY A 173 10.10 18.56 -4.43
CA GLY A 173 11.45 18.12 -4.82
C GLY A 173 11.76 16.63 -4.67
N SER A 174 10.77 15.79 -4.36
CA SER A 174 10.94 14.33 -4.38
C SER A 174 11.29 13.84 -5.80
N ILE A 175 12.40 13.12 -5.93
CA ILE A 175 12.90 12.60 -7.23
C ILE A 175 12.10 11.36 -7.64
N TRP A 176 11.75 10.52 -6.67
CA TRP A 176 10.94 9.32 -6.82
C TRP A 176 10.26 8.99 -5.48
N SER A 177 9.16 8.27 -5.55
CA SER A 177 8.47 7.66 -4.41
C SER A 177 7.95 6.29 -4.83
N PHE A 178 7.77 5.37 -3.87
CA PHE A 178 7.03 4.14 -4.09
C PHE A 178 6.18 3.83 -2.86
N HIS A 179 5.08 3.10 -3.07
CA HIS A 179 4.15 2.75 -2.00
C HIS A 179 3.67 1.32 -2.22
N TYR A 180 4.34 0.35 -1.62
CA TYR A 180 4.02 -1.07 -1.79
C TYR A 180 3.26 -1.62 -0.58
N PHE A 181 2.25 -2.43 -0.87
CA PHE A 181 1.42 -3.13 0.13
C PHE A 181 1.53 -4.63 -0.10
N PHE A 182 2.15 -5.33 0.86
CA PHE A 182 2.16 -6.78 0.90
C PHE A 182 0.96 -7.25 1.72
N PHE A 183 -0.06 -7.79 1.06
CA PHE A 183 -1.29 -8.22 1.69
C PHE A 183 -1.37 -9.74 1.76
N ASN A 184 -1.38 -10.28 2.97
CA ASN A 184 -1.61 -11.70 3.23
C ASN A 184 -3.04 -11.91 3.75
N ARG A 185 -3.87 -12.58 2.93
CA ARG A 185 -5.28 -12.84 3.22
C ARG A 185 -5.48 -13.81 4.39
N HIS A 186 -4.60 -14.80 4.54
CA HIS A 186 -4.66 -15.81 5.59
C HIS A 186 -4.35 -15.20 6.96
N LEU A 187 -3.29 -14.38 7.03
CA LEU A 187 -2.91 -13.65 8.24
C LEU A 187 -3.81 -12.45 8.54
N LYS A 188 -4.61 -12.00 7.55
CA LYS A 188 -5.39 -10.76 7.60
C LYS A 188 -4.50 -9.58 8.00
N ARG A 189 -3.38 -9.44 7.29
CA ARG A 189 -2.30 -8.51 7.60
C ARG A 189 -1.82 -7.82 6.34
N VAL A 190 -1.42 -6.56 6.49
CA VAL A 190 -0.77 -5.75 5.47
C VAL A 190 0.58 -5.31 6.03
N VAL A 191 1.66 -5.52 5.28
CA VAL A 191 2.91 -4.77 5.47
C VAL A 191 2.96 -3.68 4.43
N TYR A 192 3.11 -2.45 4.87
CA TYR A 192 3.25 -1.27 4.03
C TYR A 192 4.73 -0.84 4.01
N PHE A 193 5.26 -0.66 2.81
CA PHE A 193 6.62 -0.18 2.58
C PHE A 193 6.56 1.05 1.67
N SER A 194 6.94 2.20 2.23
CA SER A 194 7.09 3.49 1.56
C SER A 194 8.51 4.02 1.69
#